data_AF-A0A6N7CWR5-F1
#
_entry.id   AF-A0A6N7CWR5-F1
#
_cell.length_a   1.000
_cell.length_b   1.000
_cell.length_c   1.000
_cell.angle_alpha   90.00
_cell.angle_beta   90.00
_cell.angle_gamma   90.00
#
_symmetry.space_group_name_H-M   'P 1'
#
loop_
_entity.id
_entity.type
_entity.pdbx_description
1 polymer ?
#
loop_
_entity_poly.entity_id
_entity_poly.type
_entity_poly.pdbx_seq_one_letter_code
_entity_poly.pdbx_strand_id
1 'polypeptide(L)' 'MTIRNGLRHRTALVTPQYIQFTAVEPIDPDMINATGQGHVEGLEPYPVGPIPFVRYNNEWKLSHAFVCGGLFLAAPQVCD' A
#
# COMPACT_ATOMS: atom_id res chain seq x y z
N MET A 1 11.56 -1.51 0.81
CA MET A 1 10.55 -2.40 0.19
C MET A 1 9.92 -1.63 -0.97
N THR A 2 9.73 -2.25 -2.13
CA THR A 2 9.15 -1.60 -3.32
C THR A 2 8.02 -2.46 -3.85
N ILE A 3 6.83 -1.88 -4.01
CA ILE A 3 5.66 -2.55 -4.59
C ILE A 3 5.38 -1.89 -5.94
N ARG A 4 5.26 -2.69 -7.02
CA ARG A 4 4.97 -2.22 -8.39
C ARG A 4 3.56 -2.66 -8.80
N ASN A 5 2.81 -1.80 -9.50
CA ASN A 5 1.47 -2.13 -9.99
C ASN A 5 1.47 -2.44 -11.50
N GLY A 6 0.70 -3.46 -11.92
CA GLY A 6 0.42 -3.80 -13.31
C GLY A 6 -0.95 -3.25 -13.73
N LEU A 7 -0.97 -2.14 -14.48
CA LEU A 7 -2.14 -1.31 -14.78
C LEU A 7 -3.27 -2.00 -15.60
N ARG A 8 -4.55 -1.72 -15.29
CA ARG A 8 -5.59 -1.31 -16.27
C ARG A 8 -6.67 -0.37 -15.64
N HIS A 9 -6.81 0.79 -16.29
CA HIS A 9 -7.74 1.93 -16.15
C HIS A 9 -9.19 1.71 -15.62
N ARG A 10 -9.66 2.59 -14.71
CA ARG A 10 -10.69 3.66 -14.94
C ARG A 10 -10.99 4.44 -13.62
N THR A 11 -11.03 5.78 -13.74
CA THR A 11 -11.45 6.83 -12.77
C THR A 11 -10.65 7.07 -11.46
N ALA A 12 -9.72 8.04 -11.53
CA ALA A 12 -9.34 9.08 -10.55
C ALA A 12 -8.95 8.75 -9.09
N LEU A 13 -8.14 7.72 -8.86
CA LEU A 13 -6.95 7.89 -8.01
C LEU A 13 -5.74 7.61 -8.88
N VAL A 14 -4.77 8.52 -8.97
CA VAL A 14 -3.53 8.24 -9.70
C VAL A 14 -2.76 7.18 -8.91
N THR A 15 -2.93 5.91 -9.26
CA THR A 15 -2.26 4.80 -8.58
C THR A 15 -0.75 4.91 -8.78
N PRO A 16 0.07 4.75 -7.73
CA PRO A 16 1.52 4.85 -7.88
C PRO A 16 2.03 3.72 -8.76
N GLN A 17 2.99 4.03 -9.65
CA GLN A 17 3.70 3.02 -10.43
C GLN A 17 4.59 2.19 -9.50
N TYR A 18 5.25 2.87 -8.56
CA TYR A 18 5.92 2.24 -7.43
C TYR A 18 5.79 3.08 -6.16
N ILE A 19 5.83 2.40 -5.01
CA ILE A 19 5.93 3.03 -3.69
C ILE A 19 7.33 2.76 -3.13
N GLN A 20 7.99 3.83 -2.66
CA GLN A 20 9.22 3.75 -1.90
C GLN A 20 8.93 4.06 -0.44
N PHE A 21 8.96 3.03 0.42
CA PHE A 21 8.85 3.22 1.86
C PHE A 21 10.11 3.86 2.44
N THR A 22 9.93 4.92 3.22
CA THR A 22 11.01 5.72 3.83
C THR A 22 11.05 5.60 5.34
N ALA A 23 9.92 5.24 5.98
CA ALA A 23 9.87 4.99 7.41
C ALA A 23 9.00 3.76 7.74
N VAL A 24 9.38 3.09 8.81
CA VAL A 24 8.69 1.91 9.37
C VAL A 24 8.58 2.11 10.88
N GLU A 25 7.36 2.00 11.38
CA GLU A 25 7.01 2.17 12.79
C GLU A 25 6.42 0.86 13.33
N PRO A 26 7.02 0.26 14.37
CA PRO A 26 6.43 -0.91 15.02
C PRO A 26 5.17 -0.49 15.79
N ILE A 27 4.09 -1.26 15.61
CA ILE A 27 2.85 -1.09 16.38
C ILE A 27 2.74 -2.20 17.41
N ASP A 28 3.03 -3.44 17.00
CA ASP A 28 3.05 -4.64 17.82
C ASP A 28 4.17 -5.59 17.33
N PRO A 29 4.53 -6.66 18.06
CA PRO A 29 5.57 -7.59 17.63
C PRO A 29 5.38 -8.15 16.21
N ASP A 30 4.12 -8.34 15.80
CA ASP A 30 3.73 -8.86 14.50
C ASP A 30 2.98 -7.82 13.65
N MET A 31 3.09 -6.52 13.96
CA MET A 31 2.43 -5.45 13.19
C MET A 31 3.30 -4.20 13.08
N ILE A 32 3.41 -3.67 11.86
CA ILE A 32 4.12 -2.42 11.56
C ILE A 32 3.25 -1.49 10.72
N ASN A 33 3.49 -0.19 10.82
CA ASN A 33 3.06 0.79 9.83
C ASN A 33 4.25 1.20 8.98
N ALA A 34 4.05 1.28 7.67
CA ALA A 34 5.05 1.81 6.74
C ALA A 34 4.51 3.07 6.05
N THR A 35 5.34 4.10 5.98
CA THR A 35 5.07 5.34 5.23
C THR A 35 6.14 5.53 4.17
N GLY A 36 5.78 6.24 3.10
CA GLY A 36 6.65 6.39 1.94
C GLY A 36 6.17 7.41 0.94
N GLN A 37 6.73 7.33 -0.26
CA GLN A 37 6.39 8.16 -1.39
C GLN A 37 5.90 7.29 -2.56
N GLY A 38 4.78 7.68 -3.15
CA GLY A 38 4.26 7.14 -4.39
C GLY A 38 4.84 7.91 -5.57
N HIS A 39 5.32 7.17 -6.56
CA HIS A 39 5.91 7.74 -7.77
C HIS A 39 5.08 7.38 -8.99
N VAL A 40 4.83 8.38 -9.83
CA VAL A 40 4.14 8.26 -11.12
C VAL A 40 4.91 9.13 -12.10
N GLU A 41 5.19 8.59 -13.28
CA GLU A 41 5.89 9.33 -14.32
C GLU A 41 5.17 10.63 -14.68
N GLY A 42 5.93 11.74 -14.73
CA GLY A 42 5.39 13.07 -15.03
C GLY A 42 4.70 13.77 -13.86
N LEU A 43 4.72 13.21 -12.65
CA LEU A 43 4.21 13.84 -11.44
C LEU A 43 5.27 13.91 -10.34
N GLU A 44 5.20 14.95 -9.52
CA GLU A 44 5.97 15.00 -8.28
C GLU A 44 5.57 13.84 -7.35
N PRO A 45 6.53 13.26 -6.60
CA PRO A 45 6.22 12.23 -5.61
C PRO A 45 5.21 12.73 -4.58
N TYR A 46 4.33 11.84 -4.12
CA TYR A 46 3.31 12.16 -3.12
C TYR A 46 3.34 11.20 -1.93
N PRO A 47 2.96 11.65 -0.73
CA PRO A 47 3.02 10.82 0.47
C PRO A 47 2.04 9.63 0.39
N VAL A 48 2.49 8.47 0.84
CA VAL A 48 1.73 7.22 0.92
C VAL A 48 1.84 6.64 2.33
N GLY A 49 0.71 6.23 2.89
CA GLY A 49 0.62 5.58 4.21
C GLY A 49 -0.02 6.46 5.28
N PRO A 50 -0.06 6.00 6.54
CA PRO A 50 0.51 4.74 7.03
C PRO A 50 -0.18 3.50 6.44
N ILE A 51 0.63 2.56 5.92
CA ILE A 51 0.15 1.27 5.42
C ILE A 51 0.46 0.20 6.48
N PRO A 52 -0.56 -0.44 7.07
CA PRO A 52 -0.37 -1.49 8.06
C PRO A 52 0.02 -2.83 7.40
N PHE A 53 1.12 -3.42 7.88
CA PHE A 53 1.54 -4.77 7.57
C PHE A 53 1.48 -5.64 8.82
N VAL A 54 1.07 -6.90 8.63
CA VAL A 54 1.06 -7.94 9.65
C VAL A 54 2.08 -9.02 9.30
N ARG A 55 2.69 -9.63 10.30
CA ARG A 55 3.65 -10.72 10.11
C ARG A 55 2.90 -12.06 10.10
N TYR A 56 3.10 -12.85 9.06
CA TYR A 56 2.56 -14.20 8.97
C TYR A 56 3.61 -15.13 8.35
N ASN A 57 3.92 -16.24 9.03
CA ASN A 57 4.99 -17.16 8.64
C ASN A 57 6.33 -16.45 8.39
N ASN A 58 6.70 -15.52 9.27
CA ASN A 58 7.90 -14.66 9.18
C ASN A 58 7.94 -13.67 8.00
N GLU A 59 6.89 -13.59 7.18
CA GLU A 59 6.78 -12.62 6.08
C GLU A 59 5.86 -11.45 6.46
N TRP A 60 6.21 -10.25 6.04
CA TRP A 60 5.34 -9.07 6.18
C TRP A 60 4.33 -9.01 5.04
N LYS A 61 3.04 -8.99 5.37
CA LYS A 61 1.92 -8.97 4.42
C LYS A 61 1.02 -7.78 4.72
N LEU A 62 0.33 -7.26 3.71
CA LEU A 62 -0.65 -6.20 3.94
C LEU A 62 -1.75 -6.71 4.87
N SER A 63 -2.15 -5.90 5.84
CA SER A 63 -3.25 -6.29 6.72
C SER A 63 -4.55 -6.43 5.91
N HIS A 64 -5.32 -7.48 6.21
CA HIS A 64 -6.60 -7.74 5.55
C HIS A 64 -7.58 -6.57 5.71
N ALA A 65 -7.59 -5.92 6.88
CA ALA A 65 -8.40 -4.74 7.16
C ALA A 65 -8.05 -3.55 6.26
N PHE A 66 -6.79 -3.37 5.87
CA PHE A 66 -6.39 -2.33 4.92
C PHE A 66 -6.79 -2.66 3.48
N VAL A 67 -6.77 -3.95 3.12
CA VAL A 67 -7.18 -4.42 1.79
C VAL A 67 -8.69 -4.35 1.61
N CYS A 68 -9.48 -4.77 2.60
CA CYS A 68 -10.95 -4.83 2.52
C CYS A 68 -11.67 -3.58 3.10
N GLY A 69 -10.99 -2.75 3.89
CA GLY A 69 -11.59 -1.62 4.64
C GLY A 69 -11.56 -0.25 3.97
N GLY A 70 -10.90 -0.11 2.81
CA GLY A 70 -11.02 1.08 1.97
C GLY A 70 -9.82 2.03 1.96
N LEU A 71 -8.97 1.85 0.94
CA LEU A 71 -8.27 2.99 0.31
C LEU A 71 -7.88 2.75 -1.17
N PHE A 72 -8.45 1.73 -1.82
CA PHE A 72 -8.38 1.59 -3.27
C PHE A 72 -9.76 1.87 -3.87
N LEU A 73 -9.95 3.09 -4.36
CA LEU A 73 -11.11 3.54 -5.12
C LEU A 73 -11.22 2.88 -6.53
N ALA A 74 -10.80 1.63 -6.68
CA ALA A 74 -10.99 0.90 -7.93
C ALA A 74 -10.99 -0.62 -7.69
N ALA A 75 -12.11 -1.23 -8.06
CA ALA A 75 -12.42 -2.66 -8.14
C ALA A 75 -12.88 -3.36 -6.83
N PRO A 76 -13.94 -4.19 -6.92
CA PRO A 76 -14.33 -5.08 -5.85
C PRO A 76 -13.32 -6.23 -5.81
N GLN A 77 -12.45 -6.22 -4.81
CA GLN A 77 -11.70 -7.43 -4.48
C GLN A 77 -12.67 -8.28 -3.66
N VAL A 78 -13.01 -9.47 -4.16
CA VAL A 78 -13.87 -10.43 -3.45
C VAL A 78 -13.20 -10.73 -2.11
N CYS A 79 -13.76 -10.20 -1.02
CA CYS A 79 -13.43 -10.60 0.34
C CYS A 79 -14.46 -11.67 0.71
N ASP A 80 -14.08 -12.96 0.65
CA ASP A 80 -14.82 -14.06 1.29
C ASP A 80 -14.44 -14.10 2.79
#